data_AF-A0A956IXE3-F1
#
_entry.id   AF-A0A956IXE3-F1
#
_cell.length_a   1.000
_cell.length_b   1.000
_cell.length_c   1.000
_cell.angle_alpha   90.00
_cell.angle_beta   90.00
_cell.angle_gamma   90.00
#
_symmetry.space_group_name_H-M   'P 1'
#
loop_
_entity.id
_entity.type
_entity.pdbx_description
1 polymer ?
#
loop_
_entity_poly.entity_id
_entity_poly.type
_entity_poly.pdbx_seq_one_letter_code
_entity_poly.pdbx_strand_id
1 'polypeptide(L)'
;MMSQLKCVAAIVGAGAQRSAHRLSPDAGTQRVVTSCCHSPVFLEFKGGHWLSVYRDRLGADAPAVELRTMLKDRPEGAAFEDEIPSYQSHSPRFMWRLFKAWAAMGFRVPKLEPIQPAT
;
A
#
# COMPACT_ATOMS: atom_id res chain seq x y z
N MET A 1 14.72 -1.92 -11.71
CA MET A 1 14.45 -2.75 -10.50
C MET A 1 15.28 -2.33 -9.29
N MET A 2 16.60 -2.14 -9.40
CA MET A 2 17.45 -1.68 -8.29
C MET A 2 17.08 -0.29 -7.71
N SER A 3 16.61 0.66 -8.55
CA SER A 3 16.17 1.99 -8.06
C SER A 3 14.92 1.90 -7.18
N GLN A 4 13.90 1.16 -7.63
CA GLN A 4 12.69 0.91 -6.83
C GLN A 4 12.99 0.23 -5.48
N LEU A 5 13.90 -0.76 -5.44
CA LEU A 5 14.26 -1.40 -4.16
C LEU A 5 14.86 -0.40 -3.17
N LYS A 6 15.71 0.54 -3.64
CA LYS A 6 16.29 1.59 -2.79
C LYS A 6 15.22 2.57 -2.29
N CYS A 7 14.30 3.01 -3.15
CA CYS A 7 13.19 3.86 -2.76
C CYS A 7 12.27 3.19 -1.73
N VAL A 8 11.90 1.92 -1.95
CA VAL A 8 11.06 1.17 -1.00
C VAL A 8 11.77 0.98 0.35
N ALA A 9 13.07 0.69 0.35
CA ALA A 9 13.84 0.61 1.59
C ALA A 9 13.87 1.96 2.35
N ALA A 10 13.96 3.09 1.66
CA ALA A 10 13.89 4.42 2.28
C ALA A 10 12.49 4.74 2.85
N ILE A 11 11.42 4.32 2.16
CA ILE A 11 10.03 4.51 2.61
C ILE A 11 9.73 3.71 3.88
N VAL A 12 10.34 2.52 3.99
CA VAL A 12 10.12 1.59 5.12
C VAL A 12 11.13 1.79 6.26
N GLY A 13 12.37 2.23 5.97
CA GLY A 13 13.48 2.33 6.95
C GLY A 13 13.28 3.32 8.11
N ALA A 14 14.00 3.10 9.22
CA ALA A 14 13.77 3.62 10.57
C ALA A 14 13.94 5.16 10.83
N GLY A 15 14.12 5.99 9.80
CA GLY A 15 14.54 7.40 9.97
C GLY A 15 13.42 8.44 10.06
N ALA A 16 12.18 8.13 9.65
CA ALA A 16 11.08 9.10 9.61
C ALA A 16 10.11 8.91 10.77
N GLN A 17 9.85 9.98 11.53
CA GLN A 17 8.79 10.03 12.54
C GLN A 17 7.44 9.78 11.86
N ARG A 18 6.85 8.63 12.18
CA ARG A 18 5.66 8.10 11.54
C ARG A 18 4.67 7.63 12.59
N SER A 19 3.39 7.74 12.26
CA SER A 19 2.30 7.29 13.11
C SER A 19 1.30 6.44 12.33
N ALA A 20 0.69 5.48 13.03
CA ALA A 20 -0.33 4.62 12.50
C ALA A 20 -1.72 5.23 12.75
N HIS A 21 -2.52 5.31 11.70
CA HIS A 21 -3.90 5.78 11.72
C HIS A 21 -4.85 4.68 11.21
N ARG A 22 -5.82 4.29 12.04
CA ARG A 22 -6.90 3.35 11.69
C ARG A 22 -8.21 4.10 11.56
N LEU A 23 -9.05 3.66 10.64
CA LEU A 23 -10.40 4.24 10.47
C LEU A 23 -11.35 3.86 11.61
N SER A 24 -11.15 2.68 12.19
CA SER A 24 -11.84 2.19 13.38
C SER A 24 -10.88 1.33 14.22
N PRO A 25 -11.14 1.13 15.53
CA PRO A 25 -10.28 0.31 16.38
C PRO A 25 -10.08 -1.14 15.88
N ASP A 26 -11.10 -1.69 15.22
CA ASP A 26 -11.15 -3.06 14.70
C ASP A 26 -10.74 -3.18 13.21
N ALA A 27 -10.45 -2.06 12.53
CA ALA A 27 -10.11 -2.06 11.12
C ALA A 27 -8.93 -2.99 10.82
N GLY A 28 -9.09 -3.87 9.83
CA GLY A 28 -8.04 -4.78 9.37
C GLY A 28 -6.86 -4.12 8.66
N THR A 29 -6.90 -2.80 8.46
CA THR A 29 -5.84 -2.02 7.83
C THR A 29 -5.44 -0.82 8.67
N GLN A 30 -4.17 -0.41 8.59
CA GLN A 30 -3.68 0.83 9.16
C GLN A 30 -2.90 1.63 8.13
N ARG A 31 -3.12 2.95 8.13
CA ARG A 31 -2.40 3.91 7.29
C ARG A 31 -1.23 4.44 8.09
N VAL A 32 -0.04 4.31 7.55
CA VAL A 32 1.15 4.91 8.13
C VAL A 32 1.34 6.27 7.49
N VAL A 33 1.34 7.29 8.32
CA VAL A 33 1.47 8.70 7.92
C VAL A 33 2.73 9.29 8.53
N THR A 34 3.22 10.37 7.94
CA THR A 34 4.28 11.18 8.55
C THR A 34 3.72 11.97 9.73
N SER A 35 4.45 12.03 10.85
CA SER A 35 3.96 12.74 12.05
C SER A 35 3.88 14.27 11.88
N CYS A 36 4.69 14.87 11.01
CA CYS A 36 4.73 16.33 10.84
C CYS A 36 3.54 16.93 10.09
N CYS A 37 3.00 16.22 9.09
CA CYS A 37 1.97 16.76 8.20
C CYS A 37 0.90 15.74 7.81
N HIS A 38 0.85 14.58 8.47
CA HIS A 38 -0.11 13.50 8.20
C HIS A 38 -0.14 13.00 6.74
N SER A 39 0.95 13.21 6.02
CA SER A 39 1.07 12.74 4.64
C SER A 39 1.17 11.21 4.59
N PRO A 40 0.39 10.53 3.72
CA PRO A 40 0.32 9.07 3.68
C PRO A 40 1.58 8.44 3.07
N VAL A 41 2.14 7.43 3.75
CA VAL A 41 3.38 6.76 3.35
C VAL A 41 3.09 5.38 2.77
N PHE A 42 2.44 4.52 3.54
CA PHE A 42 1.95 3.21 3.11
C PHE A 42 0.74 2.76 3.92
N LEU A 43 0.02 1.76 3.40
CA LEU A 43 -1.05 1.04 4.05
C LEU A 43 -0.58 -0.38 4.36
N GLU A 44 -0.76 -0.78 5.61
CA GLU A 44 -0.46 -2.13 6.10
C GLU A 44 -1.76 -2.89 6.38
N PHE A 45 -1.80 -4.15 5.95
CA PHE A 45 -2.88 -5.08 6.25
C PHE A 45 -2.49 -5.93 7.46
N LYS A 46 -3.38 -6.04 8.46
CA LYS A 46 -3.17 -6.89 9.62
C LYS A 46 -3.01 -8.35 9.14
N GLY A 47 -1.82 -8.91 9.34
CA GLY A 47 -1.49 -10.27 8.89
C GLY A 47 -1.24 -10.41 7.38
N GLY A 48 -1.14 -9.30 6.64
CA GLY A 48 -0.78 -9.33 5.22
C GLY A 48 0.73 -9.53 5.02
N HIS A 49 1.12 -10.19 3.94
CA HIS A 49 2.51 -10.40 3.55
C HIS A 49 3.09 -9.29 2.65
N TRP A 50 2.35 -8.20 2.47
CA TRP A 50 2.72 -7.08 1.60
C TRP A 50 2.37 -5.72 2.24
N LEU A 51 2.96 -4.67 1.68
CA LEU A 51 2.61 -3.28 1.95
C LEU A 51 2.07 -2.61 0.68
N SER A 52 1.07 -1.75 0.84
CA SER A 52 0.60 -0.89 -0.24
C SER A 52 1.22 0.49 -0.08
N VAL A 53 2.20 0.82 -0.92
CA VAL A 53 2.91 2.11 -0.89
C VAL A 53 2.15 3.15 -1.71
N TYR A 54 2.02 4.38 -1.20
CA TYR A 54 1.41 5.47 -1.96
C TYR A 54 2.35 5.87 -3.10
N ARG A 55 1.80 5.90 -4.32
CA ARG A 55 2.59 6.08 -5.56
C ARG A 55 3.48 7.32 -5.53
N ASP A 56 2.99 8.42 -4.98
CA ASP A 56 3.74 9.69 -4.89
C ASP A 56 5.03 9.56 -4.07
N ARG A 57 5.13 8.55 -3.20
CA ARG A 57 6.36 8.26 -2.45
C ARG A 57 7.47 7.66 -3.30
N LEU A 58 7.15 7.14 -4.49
CA LEU A 58 8.10 6.54 -5.41
C LEU A 58 8.69 7.54 -6.40
N GLY A 59 8.19 8.79 -6.43
CA GLY A 59 8.70 9.85 -7.31
C GLY A 59 8.66 9.47 -8.80
N ALA A 60 9.70 9.85 -9.54
CA ALA A 60 9.81 9.57 -10.98
C ALA A 60 9.93 8.07 -11.32
N ASP A 61 10.36 7.24 -10.36
CA ASP A 61 10.52 5.78 -10.54
C ASP A 61 9.22 4.98 -10.32
N ALA A 62 8.12 5.68 -10.05
CA ALA A 62 6.82 5.08 -9.81
C ALA A 62 6.34 4.27 -11.03
N PRO A 63 6.00 2.98 -10.88
CA PRO A 63 5.52 2.16 -11.99
C PRO A 63 4.19 2.71 -12.55
N ALA A 64 3.93 2.35 -13.81
CA ALA A 64 2.66 2.65 -14.46
C ALA A 64 1.50 1.93 -13.73
N VAL A 65 0.33 2.57 -13.70
CA VAL A 65 -0.87 1.99 -13.08
C VAL A 65 -1.42 0.93 -14.04
N GLU A 66 -1.46 -0.32 -13.59
CA GLU A 66 -1.94 -1.45 -14.40
C GLU A 66 -3.40 -1.84 -14.11
N LEU A 67 -3.94 -1.42 -12.96
CA LEU A 67 -5.19 -1.95 -12.41
C LEU A 67 -5.77 -1.02 -11.33
N ARG A 68 -7.09 -0.84 -11.33
CA ARG A 68 -7.85 -0.26 -10.20
C ARG A 68 -8.70 -1.32 -9.49
N THR A 69 -8.65 -1.30 -8.17
CA THR A 69 -9.45 -2.18 -7.29
C THR A 69 -10.13 -1.33 -6.22
N MET A 70 -11.06 -1.92 -5.46
CA MET A 70 -11.77 -1.25 -4.35
C MET A 70 -12.63 -0.06 -4.79
N LEU A 71 -13.24 -0.13 -5.97
CA LEU A 71 -14.09 0.93 -6.50
C LEU A 71 -15.57 0.81 -6.08
N LYS A 72 -15.91 -0.05 -5.10
CA LYS A 72 -17.30 -0.23 -4.65
C LYS A 72 -17.92 1.07 -4.11
N ASP A 73 -17.11 1.86 -3.39
CA ASP A 73 -17.54 3.13 -2.79
C ASP A 73 -17.29 4.34 -3.70
N ARG A 74 -17.06 4.09 -5.00
CA ARG A 74 -16.85 5.15 -5.98
C ARG A 74 -18.14 5.95 -6.16
N PRO A 75 -18.10 7.30 -6.11
CA PRO A 75 -19.27 8.13 -6.40
C PRO A 75 -19.86 7.85 -7.77
N GLU A 76 -21.18 7.93 -7.87
CA GLU A 76 -21.87 7.84 -9.16
C GLU A 76 -21.39 8.96 -10.10
N GLY A 77 -21.13 8.62 -11.36
CA GLY A 77 -20.61 9.57 -12.36
C GLY A 77 -19.10 9.79 -12.35
N ALA A 78 -18.34 9.23 -11.40
CA ALA A 78 -16.87 9.26 -11.46
C ALA A 78 -16.36 8.31 -12.57
N ALA A 79 -16.22 8.85 -13.79
CA ALA A 79 -15.68 8.15 -14.94
C ALA A 79 -14.14 8.14 -14.93
N PHE A 80 -13.57 7.09 -15.51
CA PHE A 80 -12.16 7.04 -15.88
C PHE A 80 -12.10 7.08 -17.39
N GLU A 81 -11.36 8.05 -17.93
CA GLU A 81 -11.20 8.24 -19.39
C GLU A 81 -10.08 7.36 -19.98
N ASP A 82 -9.42 6.56 -19.14
CA ASP A 82 -8.33 5.67 -19.55
C ASP A 82 -8.76 4.20 -19.59
N GLU A 83 -8.00 3.39 -20.32
CA GLU A 83 -8.29 1.97 -20.54
C GLU A 83 -7.82 1.06 -19.38
N ILE A 84 -7.52 1.62 -18.21
CA ILE A 84 -6.99 0.81 -17.10
C ILE A 84 -8.15 0.00 -16.47
N PRO A 85 -8.02 -1.34 -16.40
CA PRO A 85 -9.06 -2.21 -15.85
C PRO A 85 -9.46 -1.83 -14.43
N SER A 86 -10.77 -1.81 -14.17
CA SER A 86 -11.36 -1.26 -12.94
C SER A 86 -12.34 -2.24 -12.30
N TYR A 87 -12.10 -2.59 -11.03
CA TYR A 87 -12.87 -3.59 -10.29
C TYR A 87 -13.43 -3.04 -8.97
N GLN A 88 -14.65 -3.45 -8.63
CA GLN A 88 -15.31 -3.03 -7.38
C GLN A 88 -14.59 -3.57 -6.12
N SER A 89 -13.92 -4.71 -6.22
CA SER A 89 -13.19 -5.37 -5.13
C SER A 89 -11.78 -5.80 -5.61
N HIS A 90 -11.10 -6.63 -4.83
CA HIS A 90 -9.86 -7.29 -5.26
C HIS A 90 -10.07 -8.05 -6.57
N SER A 91 -9.16 -7.91 -7.53
CA SER A 91 -9.21 -8.67 -8.78
C SER A 91 -8.49 -10.02 -8.64
N PRO A 92 -8.91 -11.06 -9.37
CA PRO A 92 -8.20 -12.35 -9.39
C PRO A 92 -6.73 -12.21 -9.81
N ARG A 93 -6.45 -11.34 -10.79
CA ARG A 93 -5.07 -11.04 -11.25
C ARG A 93 -4.22 -10.45 -10.13
N PHE A 94 -4.77 -9.52 -9.34
CA PHE A 94 -4.08 -8.93 -8.19
C PHE A 94 -3.76 -9.98 -7.13
N MET A 95 -4.77 -10.76 -6.73
CA MET A 95 -4.59 -11.82 -5.72
C MET A 95 -3.57 -12.87 -6.16
N TRP A 96 -3.55 -13.23 -7.44
CA TRP A 96 -2.56 -14.15 -8.00
C TRP A 96 -1.12 -13.59 -7.94
N ARG A 97 -0.94 -12.28 -8.22
CA ARG A 97 0.39 -11.64 -8.07
C ARG A 97 0.87 -11.66 -6.63
N LEU A 98 -0.03 -11.36 -5.68
CA LEU A 98 0.29 -11.43 -4.25
C LEU A 98 0.66 -12.84 -3.81
N PHE A 99 -0.09 -13.85 -4.24
CA PHE A 99 0.19 -15.25 -3.91
C PHE A 99 1.57 -15.68 -4.43
N LYS A 100 1.89 -15.39 -5.71
CA LYS A 100 3.21 -15.71 -6.27
C LYS A 100 4.35 -15.00 -5.54
N ALA A 101 4.16 -13.75 -5.14
CA ALA A 101 5.17 -13.02 -4.36
C ALA A 101 5.40 -13.67 -3.00
N TRP A 102 4.33 -14.10 -2.32
CA TRP A 102 4.43 -14.79 -1.04
C TRP A 102 5.13 -16.15 -1.17
N ALA A 103 4.78 -16.93 -2.20
CA ALA A 103 5.44 -18.19 -2.52
C ALA A 103 6.94 -17.98 -2.79
N ALA A 104 7.31 -16.93 -3.54
CA ALA A 104 8.71 -16.59 -3.80
C ALA A 104 9.49 -16.18 -2.53
N MET A 105 8.81 -15.64 -1.51
CA MET A 105 9.39 -15.38 -0.19
C MET A 105 9.47 -16.65 0.69
N GLY A 106 9.01 -17.80 0.19
CA GLY A 106 8.91 -19.05 0.95
C GLY A 106 7.82 -18.99 2.03
N PHE A 107 6.70 -18.33 1.72
CA PHE A 107 5.57 -18.10 2.63
C PHE A 107 5.93 -17.33 3.90
N ARG A 108 7.03 -16.56 3.88
CA ARG A 108 7.44 -15.70 4.98
C ARG A 108 6.70 -14.36 4.92
N VAL A 109 6.40 -13.81 6.09
CA VAL A 109 5.84 -12.47 6.25
C VAL A 109 6.94 -11.54 6.73
N PRO A 110 7.27 -10.45 6.01
CA PRO A 110 8.21 -9.45 6.47
C PRO A 110 7.76 -8.84 7.79
N LYS A 111 8.67 -8.70 8.75
CA LYS A 111 8.39 -8.01 10.01
C LYS A 111 8.64 -6.52 9.83
N LEU A 112 7.68 -5.70 10.25
CA LEU A 112 7.83 -4.26 10.35
C LEU A 112 8.10 -3.88 11.79
N GLU A 113 8.89 -2.85 11.99
CA GLU A 113 9.06 -2.26 13.31
C GLU A 113 7.71 -1.71 13.81
N PRO A 114 7.39 -1.84 15.11
CA PRO A 114 6.15 -1.32 15.65
C PRO A 114 6.04 0.19 15.42
N ILE A 115 4.98 0.60 14.73
CA ILE A 115 4.68 2.02 14.46
C ILE A 115 3.76 2.51 15.56
N GLN A 116 4.14 3.61 16.19
CA GLN A 116 3.35 4.21 17.25
C GLN A 116 2.00 4.71 16.70
N PRO A 117 0.90 4.60 17.45
CA PRO A 117 -0.38 5.19 17.04
C PRO A 117 -0.25 6.71 16.90
N ALA A 118 -1.01 7.30 15.97
CA ALA A 118 -1.19 8.75 15.95
C ALA A 118 -1.83 9.18 17.27
N THR A 119 -1.18 10.11 17.97
CA THR A 119 -1.68 10.72 19.21
C THR A 119 -2.75 11.75 18.88
#